data_AF-A0A5C7A3W1-F1
#
_entry.id   AF-A0A5C7A3W1-F1
#
_cell.length_a   1.000
_cell.length_b   1.000
_cell.length_c   1.000
_cell.angle_alpha   90.00
_cell.angle_beta   90.00
_cell.angle_gamma   90.00
#
_symmetry.space_group_name_H-M   'P 1'
#
loop_
_entity.id
_entity.type
_entity.pdbx_description
1 polymer ?
#
loop_
_entity_poly.entity_id
_entity_poly.type
_entity_poly.pdbx_seq_one_letter_code
_entity_poly.pdbx_strand_id
1 'polypeptide(L)'
;MSDPSWIYNYGFVGTRLFELPSLFMCLLLIIIIGYKFQVPRNYQIVLALHCFLPLVLNDVLFKASYMPDQLKYWLTVNNIRSGEMGFFEALNDSGNVLQASALLASIPFPTPVSVISLGFYNTFLYIILFFILYVKKIFTNVSVWFYLLFPSAALYTALSLRETLIFFFMTLTIVYARESKIIRSVLCIIPIYLIKVQNFYILGPIVLLYFIFNVAKKGMGLTKALVIVAIGLAALLVSAPIAIPIVNDARVSMFVEDGGNPKDISLITGAGDFVFQGLTSAFYFLSKPLPWEASSPLQLIQSVENLFVLAILFSITRQAWIKRPDKLAFWLLFMALGMSVYGLVVANYGTAVRYRYAFVVIYVLFVCADCNIQKLFLKKNVVLKE
;
A
#
# COMPACT_ATOMS: atom_id res chain seq x y z
N MET A 1 -3.05 -6.96 -32.53
CA MET A 1 -4.52 -7.27 -32.54
C MET A 1 -5.27 -5.95 -32.77
N SER A 2 -6.54 -5.94 -33.19
CA SER A 2 -7.33 -4.71 -33.37
C SER A 2 -7.24 -3.80 -32.15
N ASP A 3 -7.20 -2.48 -32.36
CA ASP A 3 -7.27 -1.46 -31.31
C ASP A 3 -8.14 -1.94 -30.14
N PRO A 4 -7.60 -2.08 -28.92
CA PRO A 4 -8.34 -2.62 -27.77
C PRO A 4 -9.56 -1.74 -27.42
N SER A 5 -9.75 -0.60 -28.09
CA SER A 5 -10.98 0.19 -28.08
C SER A 5 -12.24 -0.55 -28.56
N TRP A 6 -12.11 -1.67 -29.29
CA TRP A 6 -13.25 -2.42 -29.85
C TRP A 6 -14.30 -2.81 -28.80
N ILE A 7 -13.91 -3.06 -27.55
CA ILE A 7 -14.83 -3.46 -26.48
C ILE A 7 -15.80 -2.34 -26.10
N TYR A 8 -15.41 -1.08 -26.29
CA TYR A 8 -16.26 0.06 -25.98
C TYR A 8 -17.41 0.22 -26.99
N ASN A 9 -17.34 -0.45 -28.15
CA ASN A 9 -18.45 -0.50 -29.12
C ASN A 9 -19.67 -1.25 -28.58
N TYR A 10 -19.49 -2.12 -27.58
CA TYR A 10 -20.58 -2.89 -26.95
C TYR A 10 -21.27 -2.12 -25.81
N GLY A 11 -20.87 -0.87 -25.56
CA GLY A 11 -21.45 0.00 -24.56
C GLY A 11 -21.22 -0.46 -23.10
N PHE A 12 -21.82 0.29 -22.18
CA PHE A 12 -21.61 0.13 -20.73
C PHE A 12 -21.88 -1.27 -20.19
N VAL A 13 -22.96 -1.90 -20.68
CA VAL A 13 -23.38 -3.26 -20.25
C VAL A 13 -22.49 -4.31 -20.90
N GLY A 14 -22.20 -4.18 -22.19
CA GLY A 14 -21.39 -5.13 -22.93
C GLY A 14 -19.98 -5.28 -22.35
N THR A 15 -19.29 -4.16 -22.06
CA THR A 15 -17.96 -4.19 -21.44
C THR A 15 -17.95 -4.99 -20.13
N ARG A 16 -18.98 -4.87 -19.29
CA ARG A 16 -19.08 -5.59 -18.01
C ARG A 16 -19.38 -7.08 -18.17
N LEU A 17 -20.13 -7.46 -19.21
CA LEU A 17 -20.36 -8.88 -19.52
C LEU A 17 -19.07 -9.60 -19.89
N PHE A 18 -18.15 -8.92 -20.60
CA PHE A 18 -16.82 -9.47 -20.91
C PHE A 18 -15.93 -9.66 -19.67
N GLU A 19 -16.25 -9.02 -18.55
CA GLU A 19 -15.52 -9.16 -17.28
C GLU A 19 -16.04 -10.30 -16.38
N LEU A 20 -17.16 -10.93 -16.74
CA LEU A 20 -17.73 -12.04 -15.95
C LEU A 20 -16.74 -13.21 -15.73
N PRO A 21 -15.91 -13.63 -16.71
CA PRO A 21 -14.90 -14.66 -16.47
C PRO A 21 -13.92 -14.26 -15.36
N SER A 22 -13.47 -13.01 -15.34
CA SER A 22 -12.58 -12.45 -14.30
C SER A 22 -13.26 -12.48 -12.92
N LEU A 23 -14.53 -12.06 -12.86
CA LEU A 23 -15.34 -12.13 -11.63
C LEU A 23 -15.47 -13.57 -11.12
N PHE A 24 -15.85 -14.51 -11.99
CA PHE A 24 -16.04 -15.91 -11.61
C PHE A 24 -14.73 -16.55 -11.15
N MET A 25 -13.59 -16.21 -11.77
CA MET A 25 -12.28 -16.68 -11.31
C MET A 25 -11.97 -16.22 -9.88
N CYS A 26 -12.21 -14.96 -9.54
CA CYS A 26 -12.02 -14.46 -8.18
C CYS A 26 -12.98 -15.13 -7.17
N LEU A 27 -14.26 -15.28 -7.51
CA LEU A 27 -15.24 -15.94 -6.64
C LEU A 27 -14.92 -17.42 -6.43
N LEU A 28 -14.54 -18.14 -7.48
CA LEU A 28 -14.14 -19.53 -7.42
C LEU A 28 -12.88 -19.72 -6.56
N LEU A 29 -11.90 -18.81 -6.67
CA LEU A 29 -10.74 -18.78 -5.79
C LEU A 29 -11.16 -18.69 -4.31
N ILE A 30 -12.08 -17.78 -3.97
CA ILE A 30 -12.58 -17.60 -2.60
C ILE A 30 -13.26 -18.89 -2.10
N ILE A 31 -14.11 -19.50 -2.93
CA ILE A 31 -14.85 -20.72 -2.55
C ILE A 31 -13.89 -21.88 -2.33
N ILE A 32 -12.98 -22.16 -3.29
CA ILE A 32 -12.06 -23.29 -3.21
C ILE A 32 -11.09 -23.14 -2.05
N ILE A 33 -10.42 -21.98 -1.96
CA ILE A 33 -9.40 -21.75 -0.93
C ILE A 33 -10.06 -21.52 0.44
N GLY A 34 -11.19 -20.83 0.49
CA GLY A 34 -11.98 -20.61 1.69
C GLY A 34 -12.49 -21.92 2.30
N TYR A 35 -12.96 -22.85 1.47
CA TYR A 35 -13.32 -24.20 1.91
C TYR A 35 -12.08 -24.97 2.40
N LYS A 36 -11.00 -25.00 1.62
CA LYS A 36 -9.76 -25.73 1.95
C LYS A 36 -9.16 -25.32 3.31
N PHE A 37 -9.17 -24.02 3.63
CA PHE A 37 -8.60 -23.49 4.88
C PHE A 37 -9.65 -23.18 5.95
N GLN A 38 -10.91 -23.60 5.76
CA GLN A 38 -12.00 -23.41 6.71
C GLN A 38 -12.15 -21.94 7.17
N VAL A 39 -12.07 -21.01 6.21
CA VAL A 39 -12.21 -19.58 6.50
C VAL A 39 -13.66 -19.28 6.90
N PRO A 40 -13.92 -18.50 7.97
CA PRO A 40 -15.27 -18.13 8.36
C PRO A 40 -16.09 -17.53 7.21
N ARG A 41 -17.37 -17.92 7.11
CA ARG A 41 -18.26 -17.49 6.03
C ARG A 41 -18.39 -15.97 5.93
N ASN A 42 -18.35 -15.27 7.07
CA ASN A 42 -18.41 -13.81 7.11
C ASN A 42 -17.24 -13.16 6.34
N TYR A 43 -16.01 -13.70 6.47
CA TYR A 43 -14.86 -13.18 5.73
C TYR A 43 -14.96 -13.51 4.24
N GLN A 44 -15.43 -14.71 3.90
CA GLN A 44 -15.67 -15.09 2.51
C GLN A 44 -16.72 -14.20 1.83
N ILE A 45 -17.81 -13.85 2.53
CA ILE A 45 -18.84 -12.93 2.01
C ILE A 45 -18.23 -11.56 1.72
N VAL A 46 -17.44 -11.01 2.65
CA VAL A 46 -16.82 -9.70 2.43
C VAL A 46 -15.81 -9.76 1.29
N LEU A 47 -14.97 -10.79 1.19
CA LEU A 47 -14.09 -10.98 0.04
C LEU A 47 -14.87 -11.10 -1.28
N ALA A 48 -16.03 -11.77 -1.27
CA ALA A 48 -16.88 -11.85 -2.45
C ALA A 48 -17.42 -10.47 -2.85
N LEU A 49 -17.77 -9.62 -1.87
CA LEU A 49 -18.14 -8.22 -2.14
C LEU A 49 -16.98 -7.43 -2.76
N HIS A 50 -15.73 -7.66 -2.34
CA HIS A 50 -14.55 -7.05 -2.97
C HIS A 50 -14.44 -7.41 -4.46
N CYS A 51 -14.82 -8.62 -4.86
CA CYS A 51 -14.82 -9.02 -6.27
C CYS A 51 -15.74 -8.16 -7.16
N PHE A 52 -16.76 -7.49 -6.60
CA PHE A 52 -17.65 -6.63 -7.37
C PHE A 52 -17.12 -5.20 -7.51
N LEU A 53 -16.12 -4.80 -6.72
CA LEU A 53 -15.60 -3.42 -6.74
C LEU A 53 -15.08 -2.99 -8.12
N PRO A 54 -14.30 -3.79 -8.88
CA PRO A 54 -13.85 -3.38 -10.21
C PRO A 54 -14.98 -2.96 -11.16
N LEU A 55 -16.17 -3.56 -11.04
CA LEU A 55 -17.34 -3.27 -11.87
C LEU A 55 -18.06 -1.97 -11.48
N VAL A 56 -17.94 -1.56 -10.21
CA VAL A 56 -18.65 -0.43 -9.59
C VAL A 56 -17.78 0.83 -9.51
N LEU A 57 -16.45 0.69 -9.59
CA LEU A 57 -15.55 1.83 -9.53
C LEU A 57 -15.46 2.55 -10.88
N ASN A 58 -14.90 1.88 -11.89
CA ASN A 58 -14.65 2.48 -13.20
C ASN A 58 -15.98 2.69 -13.97
N ASP A 59 -16.19 3.92 -14.42
CA ASP A 59 -17.34 4.42 -15.17
C ASP A 59 -18.70 4.34 -14.45
N VAL A 60 -18.69 4.10 -13.14
CA VAL A 60 -19.87 4.20 -12.26
C VAL A 60 -19.60 5.20 -11.14
N LEU A 61 -18.58 4.96 -10.30
CA LEU A 61 -18.19 5.91 -9.27
C LEU A 61 -17.42 7.10 -9.85
N PHE A 62 -16.50 6.84 -10.78
CA PHE A 62 -15.76 7.84 -11.52
C PHE A 62 -15.32 7.32 -12.89
N LYS A 63 -15.12 8.23 -13.85
CA LYS A 63 -14.62 7.87 -15.18
C LYS A 63 -13.20 7.30 -15.08
N ALA A 64 -12.87 6.28 -15.86
CA ALA A 64 -11.52 5.70 -15.86
C ALA A 64 -10.41 6.75 -16.13
N SER A 65 -10.72 7.78 -16.91
CA SER A 65 -9.83 8.92 -17.21
C SER A 65 -9.49 9.80 -16.01
N TYR A 66 -10.25 9.71 -14.90
CA TYR A 66 -9.92 10.41 -13.65
C TYR A 66 -8.55 9.99 -13.11
N MET A 67 -8.14 8.74 -13.34
CA MET A 67 -6.80 8.22 -13.03
C MET A 67 -6.15 7.72 -14.32
N PRO A 68 -5.52 8.60 -15.12
CA PRO A 68 -5.05 8.28 -16.47
C PRO A 68 -4.00 7.15 -16.50
N ASP A 69 -3.28 6.96 -15.38
CA ASP A 69 -2.37 5.83 -15.17
C ASP A 69 -3.03 4.47 -15.43
N GLN A 70 -4.32 4.32 -15.13
CA GLN A 70 -5.05 3.06 -15.34
C GLN A 70 -5.02 2.61 -16.80
N LEU A 71 -5.19 3.56 -17.73
CA LEU A 71 -5.15 3.29 -19.16
C LEU A 71 -3.73 2.94 -19.61
N LYS A 72 -2.71 3.62 -19.06
CA LYS A 72 -1.30 3.32 -19.36
C LYS A 72 -0.96 1.88 -18.99
N TYR A 73 -1.26 1.44 -17.76
CA TYR A 73 -0.99 0.06 -17.33
C TYR A 73 -1.76 -0.95 -18.19
N TRP A 74 -3.04 -0.69 -18.47
CA TRP A 74 -3.86 -1.59 -19.29
C TRP A 74 -3.32 -1.79 -20.70
N LEU A 75 -2.98 -0.71 -21.40
CA LEU A 75 -2.40 -0.77 -22.74
C LEU A 75 -1.07 -1.53 -22.74
N THR A 76 -0.18 -1.20 -21.80
CA THR A 76 1.13 -1.85 -21.72
C THR A 76 1.02 -3.34 -21.41
N VAL A 77 0.14 -3.76 -20.49
CA VAL A 77 -0.10 -5.19 -20.21
C VAL A 77 -0.60 -5.91 -21.46
N ASN A 78 -1.52 -5.30 -22.22
CA ASN A 78 -2.00 -5.89 -23.47
C ASN A 78 -0.91 -6.02 -24.53
N ASN A 79 -0.05 -5.01 -24.69
CA ASN A 79 1.07 -5.06 -25.64
C ASN A 79 2.05 -6.18 -25.28
N ILE A 80 2.32 -6.40 -23.99
CA ILE A 80 3.19 -7.50 -23.52
C ILE A 80 2.51 -8.85 -23.74
N ARG A 81 1.23 -9.02 -23.38
CA ARG A 81 0.52 -10.30 -23.52
C ARG A 81 0.21 -10.69 -24.96
N SER A 82 0.08 -9.71 -25.85
CA SER A 82 -0.11 -9.93 -27.28
C SER A 82 1.20 -10.23 -28.03
N GLY A 83 2.35 -10.06 -27.38
CA GLY A 83 3.66 -10.26 -27.98
C GLY A 83 4.14 -9.08 -28.84
N GLU A 84 3.42 -7.96 -28.85
CA GLU A 84 3.85 -6.72 -29.52
C GLU A 84 5.06 -6.07 -28.81
N MET A 85 5.22 -6.35 -27.51
CA MET A 85 6.37 -5.93 -26.71
C MET A 85 6.98 -7.14 -25.99
N GLY A 86 8.31 -7.23 -25.98
CA GLY A 86 9.01 -8.30 -25.28
C GLY A 86 8.87 -8.20 -23.76
N PHE A 87 8.58 -9.32 -23.09
CA PHE A 87 8.49 -9.37 -21.62
C PHE A 87 9.79 -8.91 -20.93
N PHE A 88 10.94 -9.41 -21.40
CA PHE A 88 12.25 -9.05 -20.84
C PHE A 88 12.67 -7.63 -21.19
N GLU A 89 12.24 -7.13 -22.34
CA GLU A 89 12.44 -5.73 -22.74
C GLU A 89 11.69 -4.80 -21.79
N ALA A 90 10.41 -5.08 -21.52
CA ALA A 90 9.60 -4.31 -20.57
C ALA A 90 10.13 -4.34 -19.12
N LEU A 91 10.78 -5.45 -18.70
CA LEU A 91 11.41 -5.55 -17.38
C LEU A 91 12.75 -4.80 -17.27
N ASN A 92 13.51 -4.71 -18.37
CA ASN A 92 14.82 -4.06 -18.38
C ASN A 92 14.74 -2.56 -18.70
N ASP A 93 13.57 -2.06 -19.08
CA ASP A 93 13.31 -0.64 -19.30
C ASP A 93 13.49 0.17 -18.00
N SER A 94 13.83 1.45 -18.11
CA SER A 94 13.97 2.37 -16.98
C SER A 94 12.63 2.88 -16.41
N GLY A 95 11.53 2.69 -17.15
CA GLY A 95 10.20 3.16 -16.85
C GLY A 95 9.47 2.23 -15.87
N ASN A 96 9.12 2.78 -14.70
CA ASN A 96 8.41 2.02 -13.67
C ASN A 96 7.04 1.45 -14.14
N VAL A 97 6.40 2.07 -15.14
CA VAL A 97 5.12 1.61 -15.70
C VAL A 97 5.30 0.30 -16.47
N LEU A 98 6.35 0.20 -17.28
CA LEU A 98 6.67 -0.98 -18.08
C LEU A 98 7.00 -2.17 -17.18
N GLN A 99 7.89 -1.96 -16.22
CA GLN A 99 8.29 -3.01 -15.27
C GLN A 99 7.10 -3.52 -14.44
N ALA A 100 6.24 -2.62 -13.95
CA ALA A 100 5.04 -3.02 -13.23
C ALA A 100 4.02 -3.75 -14.13
N SER A 101 3.87 -3.30 -15.37
CA SER A 101 2.99 -3.95 -16.36
C SER A 101 3.50 -5.33 -16.73
N ALA A 102 4.81 -5.54 -16.84
CA ALA A 102 5.38 -6.86 -17.05
C ALA A 102 5.04 -7.82 -15.89
N LEU A 103 5.17 -7.37 -14.64
CA LEU A 103 4.76 -8.18 -13.49
C LEU A 103 3.25 -8.47 -13.49
N LEU A 104 2.39 -7.51 -13.83
CA LEU A 104 0.95 -7.75 -13.97
C LEU A 104 0.65 -8.75 -15.10
N ALA A 105 1.33 -8.63 -16.24
CA ALA A 105 1.17 -9.52 -17.39
C ALA A 105 1.57 -10.97 -17.08
N SER A 106 2.48 -11.18 -16.11
CA SER A 106 2.91 -12.51 -15.67
C SER A 106 1.86 -13.24 -14.83
N ILE A 107 0.82 -12.55 -14.35
CA ILE A 107 -0.24 -13.16 -13.54
C ILE A 107 -1.09 -14.06 -14.45
N PRO A 108 -1.27 -15.36 -14.11
CA PRO A 108 -2.06 -16.30 -14.89
C PRO A 108 -3.56 -16.05 -14.68
N PHE A 109 -4.06 -14.95 -15.24
CA PHE A 109 -5.43 -14.49 -15.14
C PHE A 109 -6.03 -14.30 -16.55
N PRO A 110 -7.38 -14.31 -16.72
CA PRO A 110 -8.04 -14.00 -18.00
C PRO A 110 -7.50 -12.78 -18.73
N THR A 111 -7.61 -12.77 -20.05
CA THR A 111 -7.08 -11.71 -20.91
C THR A 111 -7.63 -10.32 -20.50
N PRO A 112 -6.79 -9.27 -20.44
CA PRO A 112 -7.22 -7.97 -19.93
C PRO A 112 -7.99 -7.18 -21.00
N VAL A 113 -9.28 -7.46 -21.12
CA VAL A 113 -10.14 -6.92 -22.20
C VAL A 113 -10.40 -5.43 -22.03
N SER A 114 -10.51 -4.95 -20.79
CA SER A 114 -10.71 -3.53 -20.50
C SER A 114 -9.88 -3.08 -19.30
N VAL A 115 -9.95 -1.79 -18.97
CA VAL A 115 -9.36 -1.27 -17.74
C VAL A 115 -9.92 -2.02 -16.52
N ILE A 116 -11.20 -2.40 -16.52
CA ILE A 116 -11.83 -3.13 -15.41
C ILE A 116 -11.12 -4.47 -15.16
N SER A 117 -10.63 -5.14 -16.21
CA SER A 117 -9.94 -6.43 -16.08
C SER A 117 -8.71 -6.34 -15.17
N LEU A 118 -7.90 -5.28 -15.29
CA LEU A 118 -6.74 -5.10 -14.40
C LEU A 118 -7.14 -4.82 -12.95
N GLY A 119 -8.31 -4.22 -12.72
CA GLY A 119 -8.92 -4.14 -11.39
C GLY A 119 -9.18 -5.53 -10.79
N PHE A 120 -9.59 -6.50 -11.61
CA PHE A 120 -9.71 -7.89 -11.18
C PHE A 120 -8.36 -8.57 -10.91
N TYR A 121 -7.30 -8.25 -11.65
CA TYR A 121 -5.95 -8.79 -11.37
C TYR A 121 -5.48 -8.36 -9.98
N ASN A 122 -5.69 -7.08 -9.66
CA ASN A 122 -5.35 -6.55 -8.35
C ASN A 122 -6.24 -7.12 -7.25
N THR A 123 -7.54 -7.29 -7.51
CA THR A 123 -8.46 -7.93 -6.56
C THR A 123 -8.06 -9.38 -6.30
N PHE A 124 -7.64 -10.10 -7.33
CA PHE A 124 -7.10 -11.45 -7.23
C PHE A 124 -5.83 -11.50 -6.36
N LEU A 125 -4.88 -10.59 -6.55
CA LEU A 125 -3.69 -10.48 -5.70
C LEU A 125 -4.04 -10.18 -4.23
N TYR A 126 -5.01 -9.30 -4.01
CA TYR A 126 -5.52 -8.96 -2.69
C TYR A 126 -6.14 -10.19 -2.00
N ILE A 127 -6.96 -10.97 -2.71
CA ILE A 127 -7.55 -12.21 -2.18
C ILE A 127 -6.46 -13.26 -1.87
N ILE A 128 -5.48 -13.44 -2.76
CA ILE A 128 -4.34 -14.33 -2.50
C ILE A 128 -3.60 -13.90 -1.23
N LEU A 129 -3.32 -12.60 -1.10
CA LEU A 129 -2.63 -12.07 0.07
C LEU A 129 -3.44 -12.31 1.35
N PHE A 130 -4.76 -12.12 1.33
CA PHE A 130 -5.63 -12.46 2.45
C PHE A 130 -5.43 -13.93 2.87
N PHE A 131 -5.50 -14.87 1.93
CA PHE A 131 -5.34 -16.28 2.26
C PHE A 131 -3.94 -16.61 2.78
N ILE A 132 -2.89 -15.99 2.22
CA ILE A 132 -1.53 -16.13 2.75
C ILE A 132 -1.49 -15.65 4.21
N LEU A 133 -1.99 -14.45 4.51
CA LEU A 133 -2.01 -13.89 5.86
C LEU A 133 -2.84 -14.74 6.84
N TYR A 134 -3.95 -15.30 6.37
CA TYR A 134 -4.81 -16.19 7.15
C TYR A 134 -4.11 -17.51 7.51
N VAL A 135 -3.55 -18.21 6.52
CA VAL A 135 -2.83 -19.48 6.73
C VAL A 135 -1.61 -19.27 7.63
N LYS A 136 -0.95 -18.13 7.50
CA LYS A 136 0.20 -17.73 8.34
C LYS A 136 -0.18 -17.27 9.75
N LYS A 137 -1.49 -17.25 10.09
CA LYS A 137 -2.01 -16.80 11.39
C LYS A 137 -1.52 -15.40 11.79
N ILE A 138 -1.40 -14.51 10.81
CA ILE A 138 -1.01 -13.10 11.04
C ILE A 138 -2.22 -12.28 11.48
N PHE A 139 -3.41 -12.63 10.97
CA PHE A 139 -4.63 -11.95 11.35
C PHE A 139 -4.98 -12.13 12.83
N THR A 140 -5.33 -11.02 13.47
CA THR A 140 -6.10 -10.99 14.72
C THR A 140 -7.53 -10.56 14.40
N ASN A 141 -8.42 -10.63 15.38
CA ASN A 141 -9.80 -10.16 15.19
C ASN A 141 -9.88 -8.69 14.77
N VAL A 142 -8.94 -7.85 15.19
CA VAL A 142 -8.92 -6.43 14.78
C VAL A 142 -8.35 -6.30 13.37
N SER A 143 -7.21 -6.93 13.10
CA SER A 143 -6.50 -6.70 11.84
C SER A 143 -7.19 -7.35 10.64
N VAL A 144 -7.93 -8.44 10.82
CA VAL A 144 -8.72 -9.06 9.73
C VAL A 144 -9.84 -8.14 9.25
N TRP A 145 -10.58 -7.54 10.19
CA TRP A 145 -11.67 -6.62 9.84
C TRP A 145 -11.15 -5.30 9.31
N PHE A 146 -10.03 -4.79 9.85
CA PHE A 146 -9.38 -3.62 9.27
C PHE A 146 -8.95 -3.88 7.82
N TYR A 147 -8.27 -5.01 7.56
CA TYR A 147 -7.86 -5.38 6.21
C TYR A 147 -9.06 -5.45 5.26
N LEU A 148 -10.14 -6.12 5.66
CA LEU A 148 -11.33 -6.34 4.84
C LEU A 148 -12.20 -5.08 4.64
N LEU A 149 -12.22 -4.14 5.59
CA LEU A 149 -13.17 -3.02 5.58
C LEU A 149 -12.51 -1.65 5.38
N PHE A 150 -11.18 -1.57 5.32
CA PHE A 150 -10.50 -0.29 5.11
C PHE A 150 -10.78 0.24 3.69
N PRO A 151 -11.54 1.36 3.53
CA PRO A 151 -12.06 1.76 2.23
C PRO A 151 -10.97 2.08 1.20
N SER A 152 -9.88 2.75 1.61
CA SER A 152 -8.75 3.04 0.71
C SER A 152 -8.10 1.77 0.19
N ALA A 153 -7.92 0.75 1.05
CA ALA A 153 -7.38 -0.53 0.59
C ALA A 153 -8.33 -1.17 -0.42
N ALA A 154 -9.63 -1.24 -0.11
CA ALA A 154 -10.66 -1.78 -1.02
C ALA A 154 -10.70 -1.05 -2.38
N LEU A 155 -10.59 0.28 -2.35
CA LEU A 155 -10.59 1.12 -3.54
C LEU A 155 -9.36 0.84 -4.41
N TYR A 156 -8.15 0.99 -3.87
CA TYR A 156 -6.94 0.88 -4.66
C TYR A 156 -6.60 -0.55 -5.09
N THR A 157 -7.07 -1.57 -4.35
CA THR A 157 -6.91 -2.97 -4.75
C THR A 157 -7.88 -3.42 -5.84
N ALA A 158 -8.89 -2.59 -6.17
CA ALA A 158 -9.84 -2.85 -7.24
C ALA A 158 -9.65 -1.96 -8.48
N LEU A 159 -8.63 -1.07 -8.48
CA LEU A 159 -8.26 -0.21 -9.60
C LEU A 159 -7.05 -0.72 -10.35
N SER A 160 -6.85 -0.25 -11.58
CA SER A 160 -5.84 -0.77 -12.51
C SER A 160 -4.49 -0.07 -12.34
N LEU A 161 -3.97 -0.11 -11.12
CA LEU A 161 -2.76 0.59 -10.72
C LEU A 161 -1.72 -0.37 -10.12
N ARG A 162 -0.44 -0.01 -10.16
CA ARG A 162 0.66 -0.83 -9.62
C ARG A 162 0.68 -0.97 -8.09
N GLU A 163 -0.08 -0.16 -7.35
CA GLU A 163 0.01 -0.09 -5.88
C GLU A 163 -0.32 -1.42 -5.21
N THR A 164 -1.22 -2.20 -5.79
CA THR A 164 -1.57 -3.51 -5.25
C THR A 164 -0.41 -4.49 -5.34
N LEU A 165 0.36 -4.47 -6.43
CA LEU A 165 1.60 -5.25 -6.54
C LEU A 165 2.61 -4.81 -5.49
N ILE A 166 2.79 -3.51 -5.31
CA ILE A 166 3.70 -2.96 -4.31
C ILE A 166 3.28 -3.41 -2.91
N PHE A 167 1.99 -3.25 -2.58
CA PHE A 167 1.42 -3.68 -1.30
C PHE A 167 1.59 -5.19 -1.07
N PHE A 168 1.35 -6.00 -2.10
CA PHE A 168 1.53 -7.45 -2.08
C PHE A 168 2.97 -7.83 -1.73
N PHE A 169 3.95 -7.32 -2.48
CA PHE A 169 5.36 -7.64 -2.24
C PHE A 169 5.88 -7.07 -0.92
N MET A 170 5.52 -5.83 -0.56
CA MET A 170 5.89 -5.25 0.73
C MET A 170 5.41 -6.11 1.90
N THR A 171 4.16 -6.56 1.84
CA THR A 171 3.58 -7.41 2.89
C THR A 171 4.30 -8.75 2.95
N LEU A 172 4.52 -9.42 1.81
CA LEU A 172 5.22 -10.71 1.76
C LEU A 172 6.67 -10.62 2.27
N THR A 173 7.39 -9.56 1.93
CA THR A 173 8.74 -9.31 2.45
C THR A 173 8.73 -9.30 3.98
N ILE A 174 7.77 -8.59 4.60
CA ILE A 174 7.66 -8.54 6.06
C ILE A 174 7.21 -9.88 6.65
N VAL A 175 6.28 -10.60 5.99
CA VAL A 175 5.89 -11.96 6.41
C VAL A 175 7.11 -12.87 6.49
N TYR A 176 7.95 -12.90 5.46
CA TYR A 176 9.14 -13.74 5.45
C TYR A 176 10.25 -13.24 6.38
N ALA A 177 10.37 -11.93 6.57
CA ALA A 177 11.26 -11.37 7.59
C ALA A 177 10.86 -11.85 9.00
N ARG A 178 9.56 -11.85 9.32
CA ARG A 178 9.01 -12.35 10.59
C ARG A 178 9.25 -13.84 10.81
N GLU A 179 9.21 -14.63 9.74
CA GLU A 179 9.58 -16.05 9.77
C GLU A 179 11.09 -16.30 9.82
N SER A 180 11.93 -15.26 9.88
CA SER A 180 13.40 -15.34 9.79
C SER A 180 13.91 -15.99 8.50
N LYS A 181 13.14 -15.92 7.40
CA LYS A 181 13.51 -16.48 6.09
C LYS A 181 14.13 -15.40 5.19
N ILE A 182 15.40 -15.10 5.44
CA ILE A 182 16.15 -14.03 4.78
C ILE A 182 16.06 -14.13 3.24
N ILE A 183 16.39 -15.29 2.66
CA ILE A 183 16.39 -15.48 1.20
C ILE A 183 15.00 -15.18 0.61
N ARG A 184 13.92 -15.69 1.21
CA ARG A 184 12.55 -15.44 0.71
C ARG A 184 12.14 -13.98 0.86
N SER A 185 12.56 -13.33 1.94
CA SER A 185 12.34 -11.90 2.16
C SER A 185 13.07 -11.06 1.11
N VAL A 186 14.32 -11.39 0.78
CA VAL A 186 15.10 -10.72 -0.27
C VAL A 186 14.48 -10.96 -1.65
N LEU A 187 14.05 -12.18 -1.96
CA LEU A 187 13.37 -12.45 -3.23
C LEU A 187 12.09 -11.62 -3.39
N CYS A 188 11.34 -11.37 -2.30
CA CYS A 188 10.14 -10.52 -2.36
C CYS A 188 10.44 -9.03 -2.44
N ILE A 189 11.63 -8.57 -2.01
CA ILE A 189 11.99 -7.15 -2.08
C ILE A 189 12.48 -6.73 -3.49
N ILE A 190 13.01 -7.68 -4.28
CA ILE A 190 13.51 -7.41 -5.64
C ILE A 190 12.42 -6.80 -6.55
N PRO A 191 11.20 -7.36 -6.64
CA PRO A 191 10.12 -6.74 -7.41
C PRO A 191 9.81 -5.31 -7.00
N ILE A 192 9.95 -4.98 -5.71
CA ILE A 192 9.71 -3.63 -5.19
C ILE A 192 10.76 -2.66 -5.72
N TYR A 193 12.03 -3.08 -5.78
CA TYR A 193 13.11 -2.27 -6.36
C TYR A 193 12.79 -1.89 -7.81
N LEU A 194 12.31 -2.84 -8.61
CA LEU A 194 11.91 -2.60 -9.99
C LEU A 194 10.71 -1.62 -10.04
N ILE A 195 9.55 -2.02 -9.51
CA ILE A 195 8.32 -1.26 -9.74
C ILE A 195 8.25 0.06 -8.99
N LYS A 196 8.96 0.20 -7.86
CA LYS A 196 8.96 1.40 -7.02
C LYS A 196 10.17 1.47 -6.08
N VAL A 197 11.29 1.94 -6.64
CA VAL A 197 12.57 2.16 -5.95
C VAL A 197 12.41 2.89 -4.60
N GLN A 198 11.51 3.87 -4.48
CA GLN A 198 11.29 4.58 -3.20
C GLN A 198 10.81 3.64 -2.08
N ASN A 199 9.91 2.70 -2.39
CA ASN A 199 9.43 1.74 -1.39
C ASN A 199 10.49 0.70 -1.03
N PHE A 200 11.39 0.38 -1.96
CA PHE A 200 12.55 -0.44 -1.66
C PHE A 200 13.48 0.26 -0.66
N TYR A 201 13.79 1.54 -0.84
CA TYR A 201 14.64 2.30 0.09
C TYR A 201 13.98 2.54 1.46
N ILE A 202 12.65 2.55 1.53
CA ILE A 202 11.93 2.59 2.81
C ILE A 202 11.97 1.23 3.50
N LEU A 203 11.60 0.16 2.78
CA LEU A 203 11.42 -1.17 3.37
C LEU A 203 12.75 -1.91 3.59
N GLY A 204 13.75 -1.71 2.74
CA GLY A 204 15.04 -2.38 2.79
C GLY A 204 15.78 -2.18 4.13
N PRO A 205 16.02 -0.93 4.57
CA PRO A 205 16.61 -0.65 5.88
C PRO A 205 15.78 -1.23 7.02
N ILE A 206 14.45 -1.16 6.95
CA ILE A 206 13.55 -1.71 7.98
C ILE A 206 13.72 -3.24 8.10
N VAL A 207 13.76 -3.95 6.98
CA VAL A 207 13.97 -5.41 6.95
C VAL A 207 15.38 -5.78 7.41
N LEU A 208 16.39 -5.00 7.02
CA LEU A 208 17.76 -5.18 7.49
C LEU A 208 17.84 -5.05 9.02
N LEU A 209 17.28 -3.97 9.57
CA LEU A 209 17.19 -3.75 11.02
C LEU A 209 16.39 -4.87 11.71
N TYR A 210 15.31 -5.36 11.08
CA TYR A 210 14.52 -6.46 11.60
C TYR A 210 15.36 -7.73 11.82
N PHE A 211 16.25 -8.06 10.87
CA PHE A 211 17.17 -9.19 10.99
C PHE A 211 18.31 -8.93 11.97
N ILE A 212 19.01 -7.79 11.87
CA ILE A 212 20.15 -7.44 12.74
C ILE A 212 19.74 -7.48 14.21
N PHE A 213 18.60 -6.89 14.54
CA PHE A 213 18.12 -6.83 15.93
C PHE A 213 17.28 -8.05 16.34
N ASN A 214 17.06 -9.00 15.41
CA ASN A 214 16.24 -10.20 15.62
C ASN A 214 14.89 -9.86 16.28
N VAL A 215 14.22 -8.86 15.71
CA VAL A 215 13.01 -8.24 16.27
C VAL A 215 11.90 -9.27 16.48
N ALA A 216 11.83 -10.30 15.61
CA ALA A 216 10.89 -11.41 15.74
C ALA A 216 10.93 -12.09 17.12
N LYS A 217 12.15 -12.34 17.64
CA LYS A 217 12.35 -13.08 18.89
C LYS A 217 12.51 -12.16 20.10
N LYS A 218 13.34 -11.12 19.98
CA LYS A 218 13.76 -10.27 21.11
C LYS A 218 12.98 -8.95 21.20
N GLY A 219 12.27 -8.55 20.15
CA GLY A 219 11.75 -7.18 20.02
C GLY A 219 12.87 -6.14 19.86
N MET A 220 12.49 -4.87 19.84
CA MET A 220 13.40 -3.73 19.77
C MET A 220 13.10 -2.77 20.93
N GLY A 221 13.81 -2.94 22.04
CA GLY A 221 13.65 -2.05 23.20
C GLY A 221 13.73 -0.56 22.79
N LEU A 222 12.94 0.28 23.47
CA LEU A 222 12.80 1.70 23.14
C LEU A 222 14.14 2.42 23.03
N THR A 223 15.12 2.07 23.87
CA THR A 223 16.48 2.62 23.84
C THR A 223 17.18 2.34 22.51
N LYS A 224 17.10 1.12 21.97
CA LYS A 224 17.68 0.77 20.67
C LYS A 224 17.00 1.52 19.53
N ALA A 225 15.68 1.63 19.58
CA ALA A 225 14.92 2.41 18.60
C ALA A 225 15.35 3.88 18.61
N LEU A 226 15.49 4.48 19.80
CA LEU A 226 15.97 5.86 19.94
C LEU A 226 17.40 6.05 19.43
N VAL A 227 18.30 5.09 19.68
CA VAL A 227 19.66 5.11 19.12
C VAL A 227 19.64 5.04 17.59
N ILE A 228 18.80 4.18 17.00
CA ILE A 228 18.64 4.10 15.53
C ILE A 228 18.11 5.43 14.97
N VAL A 229 17.13 6.05 15.64
CA VAL A 229 16.62 7.38 15.24
C VAL A 229 17.71 8.44 15.34
N ALA A 230 18.49 8.45 16.42
CA ALA A 230 19.59 9.40 16.60
C ALA A 230 20.67 9.23 15.51
N ILE A 231 21.06 8.00 15.20
CA ILE A 231 21.99 7.69 14.11
C ILE A 231 21.40 8.11 12.76
N GLY A 232 20.11 7.82 12.52
CA GLY A 232 19.40 8.21 11.30
C GLY A 232 19.35 9.72 11.12
N LEU A 233 19.05 10.47 12.18
CA LEU A 233 19.06 11.94 12.16
C LEU A 233 20.47 12.50 11.93
N ALA A 234 21.49 11.94 12.58
CA ALA A 234 22.87 12.33 12.36
C ALA A 234 23.29 12.07 10.89
N ALA A 235 22.94 10.91 10.34
CA ALA A 235 23.21 10.56 8.94
C ALA A 235 22.47 11.48 7.96
N LEU A 236 21.22 11.83 8.25
CA LEU A 236 20.44 12.81 7.46
C LEU A 236 21.09 14.20 7.50
N LEU A 237 21.57 14.66 8.65
CA LEU A 237 22.26 15.95 8.77
C LEU A 237 23.58 15.97 7.99
N VAL A 238 24.36 14.90 8.05
CA VAL A 238 25.62 14.77 7.31
C VAL A 238 25.37 14.65 5.81
N SER A 239 24.32 13.94 5.39
CA SER A 239 23.98 13.78 3.98
C SER A 239 23.16 14.92 3.39
N ALA A 240 22.66 15.85 4.20
CA ALA A 240 21.78 16.95 3.78
C ALA A 240 22.31 17.74 2.57
N PRO A 241 23.60 18.11 2.46
CA PRO A 241 24.11 18.85 1.30
C PRO A 241 23.92 18.11 -0.04
N ILE A 242 23.92 16.77 -0.01
CA ILE A 242 23.73 15.91 -1.18
C ILE A 242 22.24 15.56 -1.36
N ALA A 243 21.54 15.31 -0.25
CA ALA A 243 20.14 14.87 -0.27
C ALA A 243 19.16 16.01 -0.64
N ILE A 244 19.40 17.24 -0.17
CA ILE A 244 18.49 18.37 -0.37
C ILE A 244 18.24 18.67 -1.86
N PRO A 245 19.26 18.79 -2.73
CA PRO A 245 19.04 19.00 -4.16
C PRO A 245 18.16 17.91 -4.79
N ILE A 246 18.50 16.64 -4.53
CA ILE A 246 17.77 15.48 -5.07
C ILE A 246 16.31 15.48 -4.61
N VAL A 247 16.06 15.80 -3.34
CA VAL A 247 14.70 15.86 -2.78
C VAL A 247 13.92 17.03 -3.37
N ASN A 248 14.54 18.21 -3.52
CA ASN A 248 13.90 19.36 -4.15
C ASN A 248 13.55 19.08 -5.61
N ASP A 249 14.42 18.42 -6.36
CA ASP A 249 14.15 18.02 -7.75
C ASP A 249 12.96 17.05 -7.82
N ALA A 250 12.91 16.07 -6.91
CA ALA A 250 11.80 15.13 -6.82
C ALA A 250 10.48 15.83 -6.43
N ARG A 251 10.54 16.81 -5.52
CA ARG A 251 9.40 17.64 -5.09
C ARG A 251 8.83 18.46 -6.24
N VAL A 252 9.70 19.17 -6.95
CA VAL A 252 9.31 19.99 -8.10
C VAL A 252 8.71 19.11 -9.18
N SER A 253 9.35 17.98 -9.49
CA SER A 253 8.87 17.04 -10.52
C SER A 253 7.47 16.51 -10.19
N MET A 254 7.22 16.06 -8.95
CA MET A 254 5.89 15.60 -8.54
C MET A 254 4.86 16.74 -8.57
N PHE A 255 5.24 17.94 -8.14
CA PHE A 255 4.31 19.08 -8.14
C PHE A 255 3.87 19.46 -9.56
N VAL A 256 4.78 19.40 -10.52
CA VAL A 256 4.48 19.63 -11.95
C VAL A 256 3.63 18.52 -12.52
N GLU A 257 3.92 17.25 -12.22
CA GLU A 257 3.10 16.11 -12.64
C GLU A 257 1.67 16.20 -12.11
N ASP A 258 1.49 16.74 -10.90
CA ASP A 258 0.20 16.98 -10.27
C ASP A 258 -0.53 18.24 -10.82
N GLY A 259 0.07 18.97 -11.76
CA GLY A 259 -0.52 20.14 -12.44
C GLY A 259 -0.17 21.50 -11.81
N GLY A 260 0.76 21.55 -10.86
CA GLY A 260 1.24 22.77 -10.22
C GLY A 260 2.35 23.50 -10.99
N ASN A 261 2.57 24.78 -10.68
CA ASN A 261 3.66 25.56 -11.26
C ASN A 261 4.96 25.41 -10.44
N PRO A 262 6.13 25.11 -11.06
CA PRO A 262 7.40 24.99 -10.34
C PRO A 262 7.76 26.17 -9.41
N LYS A 263 7.21 27.36 -9.66
CA LYS A 263 7.49 28.56 -8.85
C LYS A 263 6.73 28.62 -7.54
N ASP A 264 5.66 27.83 -7.41
CA ASP A 264 4.76 27.88 -6.24
C ASP A 264 5.19 26.92 -5.12
N ILE A 265 6.20 26.09 -5.36
CA ILE A 265 6.72 25.15 -4.36
C ILE A 265 7.88 25.75 -3.56
N SER A 266 7.73 25.77 -2.23
CA SER A 266 8.81 26.16 -1.32
C SER A 266 9.90 25.09 -1.29
N LEU A 267 11.12 25.45 -1.71
CA LEU A 267 12.28 24.57 -1.68
C LEU A 267 12.88 24.48 -0.28
N ILE A 268 13.46 23.33 0.05
CA ILE A 268 14.26 23.14 1.27
C ILE A 268 15.63 23.75 1.04
N THR A 269 16.03 24.69 1.90
CA THR A 269 17.28 25.44 1.72
C THR A 269 18.38 25.05 2.70
N GLY A 270 18.05 24.39 3.81
CA GLY A 270 19.02 24.04 4.85
C GLY A 270 18.76 22.71 5.54
N ALA A 271 19.80 22.16 6.19
CA ALA A 271 19.73 20.87 6.89
C ALA A 271 18.73 20.88 8.06
N GLY A 272 18.63 21.99 8.80
CA GLY A 272 17.64 22.14 9.87
C GLY A 272 16.20 22.14 9.34
N ASP A 273 15.97 22.85 8.24
CA ASP A 273 14.68 22.88 7.54
C ASP A 273 14.34 21.50 6.94
N PHE A 274 15.32 20.79 6.39
CA PHE A 274 15.16 19.42 5.91
C PHE A 274 14.67 18.46 7.00
N VAL A 275 15.29 18.50 8.18
CA VAL A 275 14.88 17.66 9.32
C VAL A 275 13.51 18.08 9.86
N PHE A 276 13.28 19.39 10.00
CA PHE A 276 12.01 19.90 10.49
C PHE A 276 10.85 19.53 9.57
N GLN A 277 10.98 19.80 8.26
CA GLN A 277 10.00 19.41 7.25
C GLN A 277 9.84 17.89 7.20
N GLY A 278 10.91 17.10 7.34
CA GLY A 278 10.83 15.63 7.36
C GLY A 278 9.98 15.08 8.51
N LEU A 279 10.06 15.70 9.69
CA LEU A 279 9.29 15.30 10.86
C LEU A 279 7.84 15.80 10.82
N THR A 280 7.63 17.08 10.48
CA THR A 280 6.27 17.66 10.41
C THR A 280 5.46 17.09 9.26
N SER A 281 6.09 16.86 8.11
CA SER A 281 5.44 16.27 6.94
C SER A 281 5.00 14.84 7.17
N ALA A 282 5.65 14.07 8.05
CA ALA A 282 5.22 12.72 8.38
C ALA A 282 3.82 12.70 9.03
N PHE A 283 3.61 13.55 10.03
CA PHE A 283 2.31 13.68 10.70
C PHE A 283 1.24 14.25 9.78
N TYR A 284 1.61 15.26 8.99
CA TYR A 284 0.69 15.84 8.01
C TYR A 284 0.31 14.83 6.91
N PHE A 285 1.27 14.09 6.37
CA PHE A 285 1.03 13.06 5.37
C PHE A 285 0.14 11.92 5.90
N LEU A 286 0.27 11.57 7.18
CA LEU A 286 -0.59 10.57 7.81
C LEU A 286 -2.05 11.06 7.96
N SER A 287 -2.30 12.37 8.02
CA SER A 287 -3.61 12.96 8.30
C SER A 287 -4.32 13.59 7.10
N LYS A 288 -3.59 14.02 6.06
CA LYS A 288 -4.17 14.70 4.89
C LYS A 288 -4.97 13.77 3.96
N PRO A 289 -6.00 14.27 3.23
CA PRO A 289 -6.59 15.60 3.38
C PRO A 289 -7.38 15.73 4.68
N LEU A 290 -7.34 16.92 5.28
CA LEU A 290 -8.20 17.29 6.40
C LEU A 290 -9.55 17.81 5.86
N PRO A 291 -10.65 17.75 6.64
CA PRO A 291 -11.98 18.12 6.14
C PRO A 291 -12.08 19.53 5.54
N TRP A 292 -11.27 20.47 6.04
CA TRP A 292 -11.22 21.85 5.56
C TRP A 292 -10.32 22.05 4.32
N GLU A 293 -9.53 21.05 3.95
CA GLU A 293 -8.67 21.06 2.76
C GLU A 293 -9.37 20.40 1.54
N ALA A 294 -10.55 19.82 1.76
CA ALA A 294 -11.29 19.10 0.73
C ALA A 294 -11.89 20.06 -0.30
N SER A 295 -11.39 19.98 -1.53
CA SER A 295 -11.89 20.73 -2.69
C SER A 295 -12.96 19.97 -3.49
N SER A 296 -13.16 18.67 -3.23
CA SER A 296 -14.12 17.83 -3.95
C SER A 296 -14.86 16.85 -3.02
N PRO A 297 -16.04 16.33 -3.41
CA PRO A 297 -16.78 15.36 -2.61
C PRO A 297 -15.99 14.08 -2.29
N LEU A 298 -15.19 13.61 -3.24
CA LEU A 298 -14.31 12.45 -3.02
C LEU A 298 -13.23 12.75 -1.98
N GLN A 299 -12.64 13.95 -2.01
CA GLN A 299 -11.67 14.38 -0.99
C GLN A 299 -12.32 14.52 0.39
N LEU A 300 -13.59 14.94 0.46
CA LEU A 300 -14.32 15.02 1.72
C LEU A 300 -14.55 13.62 2.31
N ILE A 301 -14.98 12.65 1.50
CA ILE A 301 -15.11 11.25 1.92
C ILE A 301 -13.76 10.71 2.42
N GLN A 302 -12.68 10.97 1.68
CA GLN A 302 -11.32 10.59 2.08
C GLN A 302 -10.91 11.24 3.41
N SER A 303 -11.27 12.50 3.66
CA SER A 303 -10.94 13.17 4.93
C SER A 303 -11.65 12.54 6.13
N VAL A 304 -12.91 12.14 5.97
CA VAL A 304 -13.68 11.45 7.02
C VAL A 304 -13.09 10.07 7.28
N GLU A 305 -12.75 9.34 6.22
CA GLU A 305 -12.05 8.07 6.32
C GLU A 305 -10.72 8.22 7.09
N ASN A 306 -9.95 9.26 6.81
CA ASN A 306 -8.67 9.49 7.46
C ASN A 306 -8.81 9.74 8.96
N LEU A 307 -9.79 10.53 9.38
CA LEU A 307 -10.07 10.74 10.81
C LEU A 307 -10.41 9.43 11.50
N PHE A 308 -11.22 8.59 10.86
CA PHE A 308 -11.56 7.27 11.38
C PHE A 308 -10.33 6.35 11.48
N VAL A 309 -9.50 6.32 10.43
CA VAL A 309 -8.25 5.53 10.41
C VAL A 309 -7.27 6.02 11.48
N LEU A 310 -7.11 7.32 11.66
CA LEU A 310 -6.27 7.89 12.73
C LEU A 310 -6.77 7.47 14.11
N ALA A 311 -8.09 7.46 14.34
CA ALA A 311 -8.67 7.00 15.60
C ALA A 311 -8.39 5.49 15.85
N ILE A 312 -8.48 4.67 14.81
CA ILE A 312 -8.12 3.24 14.88
C ILE A 312 -6.63 3.08 15.17
N LEU A 313 -5.76 3.76 14.42
CA LEU A 313 -4.30 3.72 14.60
C LEU A 313 -3.94 4.12 16.02
N PHE A 314 -4.47 5.24 16.52
CA PHE A 314 -4.26 5.67 17.89
C PHE A 314 -4.68 4.60 18.92
N SER A 315 -5.84 3.98 18.72
CA SER A 315 -6.36 2.94 19.62
C SER A 315 -5.49 1.67 19.63
N ILE A 316 -5.01 1.24 18.46
CA ILE A 316 -4.10 0.10 18.31
C ILE A 316 -2.75 0.43 18.95
N THR A 317 -2.17 1.58 18.63
CA THR A 317 -0.88 2.05 19.15
C THR A 317 -0.91 2.16 20.67
N ARG A 318 -1.96 2.74 21.25
CA ARG A 318 -2.14 2.85 22.71
C ARG A 318 -2.14 1.48 23.38
N GLN A 319 -2.85 0.50 22.81
CA GLN A 319 -2.86 -0.86 23.37
C GLN A 319 -1.54 -1.58 23.18
N ALA A 320 -0.89 -1.42 22.02
CA ALA A 320 0.44 -1.98 21.77
C ALA A 320 1.46 -1.43 22.77
N TRP A 321 1.36 -0.14 23.11
CA TRP A 321 2.23 0.52 24.07
C TRP A 321 2.11 -0.09 25.47
N ILE A 322 0.88 -0.39 25.90
CA ILE A 322 0.62 -1.03 27.20
C ILE A 322 1.10 -2.48 27.23
N LYS A 323 0.90 -3.24 26.14
CA LYS A 323 1.19 -4.69 26.11
C LYS A 323 2.65 -5.04 25.82
N ARG A 324 3.23 -4.42 24.78
CA ARG A 324 4.54 -4.79 24.20
C ARG A 324 5.22 -3.55 23.58
N PRO A 325 5.65 -2.57 24.40
CA PRO A 325 6.28 -1.35 23.90
C PRO A 325 7.54 -1.64 23.07
N ASP A 326 8.30 -2.67 23.41
CA ASP A 326 9.52 -3.07 22.68
C ASP A 326 9.24 -3.55 21.25
N LYS A 327 8.07 -4.14 20.98
CA LYS A 327 7.72 -4.53 19.60
C LYS A 327 7.11 -3.36 18.85
N LEU A 328 6.33 -2.53 19.55
CA LEU A 328 5.72 -1.34 18.98
C LEU A 328 6.76 -0.33 18.48
N ALA A 329 7.87 -0.13 19.20
CA ALA A 329 8.90 0.85 18.83
C ALA A 329 9.44 0.63 17.41
N PHE A 330 9.64 -0.63 17.01
CA PHE A 330 10.05 -0.97 15.64
C PHE A 330 8.99 -0.58 14.60
N TRP A 331 7.71 -0.85 14.87
CA TRP A 331 6.63 -0.52 13.94
C TRP A 331 6.38 0.99 13.85
N LEU A 332 6.60 1.73 14.93
CA LEU A 332 6.58 3.19 14.92
C LEU A 332 7.72 3.75 14.07
N LEU A 333 8.92 3.16 14.14
CA LEU A 333 10.03 3.51 13.27
C LEU A 333 9.68 3.27 11.79
N PHE A 334 9.07 2.12 11.46
CA PHE A 334 8.58 1.82 10.11
C PHE A 334 7.58 2.87 9.61
N MET A 335 6.58 3.23 10.43
CA MET A 335 5.62 4.26 10.05
C MET A 335 6.27 5.63 9.91
N ALA A 336 7.11 6.04 10.85
CA ALA A 336 7.79 7.33 10.80
C ALA A 336 8.62 7.46 9.51
N LEU A 337 9.44 6.46 9.19
CA LEU A 337 10.29 6.48 8.00
C LEU A 337 9.44 6.54 6.71
N GLY A 338 8.40 5.71 6.61
CA GLY A 338 7.54 5.70 5.43
C GLY A 338 6.77 7.01 5.23
N MET A 339 6.20 7.56 6.31
CA MET A 339 5.44 8.81 6.24
C MET A 339 6.34 10.04 6.01
N SER A 340 7.56 10.07 6.55
CA SER A 340 8.52 11.16 6.31
C SER A 340 8.97 11.24 4.85
N VAL A 341 9.38 10.09 4.26
CA VAL A 341 9.86 10.08 2.87
C VAL A 341 8.77 10.56 1.90
N TYR A 342 7.54 10.08 2.07
CA TYR A 342 6.44 10.51 1.21
C TYR A 342 5.89 11.89 1.56
N GLY A 343 5.90 12.27 2.84
CA GLY A 343 5.47 13.59 3.30
C GLY A 343 6.31 14.71 2.73
N LEU A 344 7.60 14.48 2.52
CA LEU A 344 8.50 15.46 1.92
C LEU A 344 8.23 15.71 0.42
N VAL A 345 7.81 14.67 -0.32
CA VAL A 345 7.79 14.72 -1.79
C VAL A 345 6.37 14.88 -2.36
N VAL A 346 5.37 14.28 -1.72
CA VAL A 346 4.02 14.20 -2.29
C VAL A 346 3.17 15.39 -1.86
N ALA A 347 2.77 16.23 -2.82
CA ALA A 347 1.84 17.33 -2.59
C ALA A 347 0.38 16.87 -2.70
N ASN A 348 0.01 16.20 -3.79
CA ASN A 348 -1.37 15.82 -4.12
C ASN A 348 -2.05 14.90 -3.10
N TYR A 349 -3.29 15.24 -2.74
CA TYR A 349 -4.09 14.49 -1.77
C TYR A 349 -4.44 13.08 -2.23
N GLY A 350 -4.85 12.89 -3.48
CA GLY A 350 -5.16 11.58 -4.04
C GLY A 350 -3.92 10.66 -4.07
N THR A 351 -2.78 11.20 -4.48
CA THR A 351 -1.50 10.47 -4.47
C THR A 351 -1.07 10.11 -3.05
N ALA A 352 -1.30 11.01 -2.08
CA ALA A 352 -0.96 10.75 -0.68
C ALA A 352 -1.78 9.60 -0.08
N VAL A 353 -3.10 9.60 -0.25
CA VAL A 353 -3.96 8.50 0.23
C VAL A 353 -3.56 7.17 -0.45
N ARG A 354 -3.31 7.21 -1.77
CA ARG A 354 -2.83 6.08 -2.58
C ARG A 354 -1.52 5.49 -2.09
N TYR A 355 -0.55 6.31 -1.68
CA TYR A 355 0.75 5.78 -1.22
C TYR A 355 0.73 5.38 0.25
N ARG A 356 -0.12 6.01 1.06
CA ARG A 356 -0.20 5.76 2.50
C ARG A 356 -0.87 4.43 2.86
N TYR A 357 -1.91 4.02 2.13
CA TYR A 357 -2.75 2.89 2.55
C TYR A 357 -1.94 1.61 2.78
N ALA A 358 -0.93 1.32 1.93
CA ALA A 358 -0.10 0.12 2.06
C ALA A 358 0.66 0.10 3.39
N PHE A 359 1.26 1.23 3.79
CA PHE A 359 1.96 1.35 5.07
C PHE A 359 1.01 1.22 6.26
N VAL A 360 -0.18 1.84 6.18
CA VAL A 360 -1.20 1.77 7.23
C VAL A 360 -1.69 0.33 7.42
N VAL A 361 -2.00 -0.38 6.34
CA VAL A 361 -2.43 -1.79 6.43
C VAL A 361 -1.33 -2.65 7.02
N ILE A 362 -0.09 -2.52 6.53
CA ILE A 362 1.06 -3.26 7.05
C ILE A 362 1.23 -2.99 8.55
N TYR A 363 1.19 -1.72 8.97
CA TYR A 363 1.31 -1.35 10.37
C TYR A 363 0.22 -2.02 11.22
N VAL A 364 -1.05 -1.93 10.81
CA VAL A 364 -2.16 -2.55 11.55
C VAL A 364 -1.99 -4.07 11.62
N LEU A 365 -1.67 -4.72 10.50
CA LEU A 365 -1.48 -6.17 10.44
C LEU A 365 -0.43 -6.63 11.44
N PHE A 366 0.77 -6.05 11.36
CA PHE A 366 1.91 -6.57 12.11
C PHE A 366 1.98 -6.06 13.55
N VAL A 367 1.54 -4.84 13.84
CA VAL A 367 1.40 -4.39 15.25
C VAL A 367 0.39 -5.26 15.98
N CYS A 368 -0.77 -5.53 15.36
CA CYS A 368 -1.75 -6.42 15.98
C CYS A 368 -1.20 -7.84 16.18
N ALA A 369 -0.51 -8.40 15.17
CA ALA A 369 0.06 -9.74 15.25
C ALA A 369 1.16 -9.86 16.32
N ASP A 370 2.09 -8.89 16.36
CA ASP A 370 3.28 -8.95 17.21
C ASP A 370 3.02 -8.53 18.66
N CYS A 371 2.06 -7.61 18.86
CA CYS A 371 1.62 -7.16 20.19
C CYS A 371 0.38 -7.91 20.70
N ASN A 372 -0.14 -8.89 19.94
CA ASN A 372 -1.32 -9.68 20.25
C ASN A 372 -2.56 -8.84 20.62
N ILE A 373 -2.95 -7.95 19.71
CA ILE A 373 -4.12 -7.09 19.87
C ILE A 373 -5.33 -7.76 19.26
N GLN A 374 -6.23 -8.24 20.13
CA GLN A 374 -7.45 -8.96 19.74
C GLN A 374 -8.72 -8.10 19.81
N LYS A 375 -8.68 -6.93 20.46
CA LYS A 375 -9.82 -6.01 20.62
C LYS A 375 -9.30 -4.57 20.53
N LEU A 376 -10.11 -3.64 20.06
CA LEU A 376 -9.76 -2.21 19.94
C LEU A 376 -9.91 -1.43 21.25
N PHE A 377 -10.85 -1.85 22.10
CA PHE A 377 -11.07 -1.27 23.41
C PHE A 377 -10.83 -2.34 24.47
N LEU A 378 -10.02 -2.01 25.47
CA LEU A 378 -9.90 -2.82 26.67
C LEU A 378 -11.26 -2.83 27.37
N LYS A 379 -11.78 -4.01 27.72
CA LYS A 379 -12.94 -4.08 28.62
C LYS A 379 -12.55 -3.36 29.90
N LYS A 380 -13.31 -2.33 30.27
CA LYS A 380 -13.12 -1.53 31.48
C LYS A 380 -13.63 -2.31 32.70
N ASN A 381 -13.04 -3.47 33.00
CA ASN A 381 -13.27 -4.34 34.17
C ASN A 381 -11.97 -5.17 34.32
N VAL A 382 -11.11 -5.08 35.33
CA VAL A 382 -11.26 -4.90 36.77
C VAL A 382 -10.04 -4.12 37.30
N VAL A 383 -10.26 -2.88 37.74
CA VAL A 383 -9.42 -2.21 38.75
C VAL A 383 -10.39 -1.67 39.79
N LEU A 384 -11.01 -2.59 40.51
CA LEU A 384 -11.27 -2.40 41.94
C LEU A 384 -9.99 -3.02 42.55
N LYS A 385 -8.98 -2.28 43.05
CA LYS A 385 -9.00 -1.46 44.26
C LYS A 385 -10.04 -2.00 45.24
N GLU A 386 -9.66 -3.03 45.99
CA GLU A 386 -9.12 -2.87 47.35
C GLU A 386 -8.04 -3.92 47.61
#